data_AF-A0A183LZA7-F1
#
_entry.id   AF-A0A183LZA7-F1
#
_cell.length_a   1.000
_cell.length_b   1.000
_cell.length_c   1.000
_cell.angle_alpha   90.00
_cell.angle_beta   90.00
_cell.angle_gamma   90.00
#
_symmetry.space_group_name_H-M   'P 1'
#
loop_
_entity.id
_entity.type
_entity.pdbx_description
1 polymer ?
#
loop_
_entity_poly.entity_id
_entity_poly.type
_entity_poly.pdbx_seq_one_letter_code
_entity_poly.pdbx_strand_id
1 'polypeptide(L)'
;MKNKKAAIKNSRTRAEKVQAQAEYIEANKQVKRSIGADKQKYVGELETTAKKAARDGNMKQLNDTAKKQSGKYSKPEKPVKDKEGRPITEIQQQRDGWVEYFEEILNRPAPVSPPDIEAAQTDLHIDGNPPTTEEIRMAIRQIKSEKAA
;
A
#
# COMPACT_ATOMS: atom_id res chain seq x y z
N MET A 1 -20.34 5.04 8.06
CA MET A 1 -21.02 6.10 7.27
C MET A 1 -22.03 5.56 6.25
N LYS A 2 -21.67 4.58 5.39
CA LYS A 2 -22.59 3.97 4.40
C LYS A 2 -23.88 3.42 5.04
N ASN A 3 -23.78 2.71 6.16
CA ASN A 3 -24.93 2.11 6.86
C ASN A 3 -25.90 3.17 7.45
N LYS A 4 -25.39 4.31 7.93
CA LYS A 4 -26.23 5.40 8.47
C LYS A 4 -27.01 6.14 7.37
N LYS A 5 -26.43 6.27 6.17
CA LYS A 5 -27.16 6.78 4.99
C LYS A 5 -28.25 5.81 4.52
N ALA A 6 -27.98 4.50 4.59
CA ALA A 6 -28.98 3.48 4.27
C ALA A 6 -30.15 3.49 5.27
N ALA A 7 -29.87 3.71 6.56
CA ALA A 7 -30.90 3.84 7.59
C ALA A 7 -31.88 5.01 7.33
N ILE A 8 -31.38 6.18 6.89
CA ILE A 8 -32.24 7.31 6.50
C ILE A 8 -33.11 6.99 5.28
N LYS A 9 -32.58 6.21 4.33
CA LYS A 9 -33.32 5.83 3.11
C LYS A 9 -34.43 4.81 3.41
N ASN A 10 -34.21 3.93 4.40
CA ASN A 10 -35.14 2.86 4.77
C ASN A 10 -36.13 3.25 5.89
N SER A 11 -35.97 4.41 6.52
CA SER A 11 -36.90 4.86 7.57
C SER A 11 -38.33 4.99 7.02
N ARG A 12 -39.29 4.36 7.70
CA ARG A 12 -40.68 4.22 7.21
C ARG A 12 -41.58 5.31 7.78
N THR A 13 -41.28 5.78 8.99
CA THR A 13 -42.04 6.81 9.71
C THR A 13 -41.28 8.13 9.76
N ARG A 14 -41.99 9.27 9.80
CA ARG A 14 -41.36 10.62 9.89
C ARG A 14 -40.44 10.77 11.11
N ALA A 15 -40.81 10.17 12.25
CA ALA A 15 -40.01 10.19 13.47
C ALA A 15 -38.66 9.45 13.32
N GLU A 16 -38.68 8.25 12.74
CA GLU A 16 -37.47 7.45 12.47
C GLU A 16 -36.51 8.19 11.53
N LYS A 17 -37.05 8.90 10.53
CA LYS A 17 -36.24 9.68 9.59
C LYS A 17 -35.50 10.83 10.27
N VAL A 18 -36.17 11.52 11.19
CA VAL A 18 -35.57 12.61 11.99
C VAL A 18 -34.46 12.07 12.89
N GLN A 19 -34.70 10.93 13.55
CA GLN A 19 -33.69 10.29 14.40
C GLN A 19 -32.47 9.82 13.59
N ALA A 20 -32.67 9.09 12.49
CA ALA A 20 -31.58 8.61 11.65
C ALA A 20 -30.75 9.78 11.05
N GLN A 21 -31.41 10.90 10.72
CA GLN A 21 -30.74 12.09 10.24
C GLN A 21 -29.90 12.77 11.35
N ALA A 22 -30.41 12.86 12.57
CA ALA A 22 -29.66 13.37 13.72
C ALA A 22 -28.43 12.52 14.03
N GLU A 23 -28.57 11.19 14.03
CA GLU A 23 -27.46 10.25 14.24
C GLU A 23 -26.39 10.32 13.15
N TYR A 24 -26.80 10.58 11.91
CA TYR A 24 -25.88 10.81 10.79
C TYR A 24 -25.09 12.11 10.95
N ILE A 25 -25.76 13.19 11.35
CA ILE A 25 -25.11 14.50 11.57
C ILE A 25 -24.05 14.38 12.68
N GLU A 26 -24.40 13.78 13.81
CA GLU A 26 -23.47 13.66 14.94
C GLU A 26 -22.28 12.75 14.59
N ALA A 27 -22.52 11.64 13.90
CA ALA A 27 -21.44 10.77 13.44
C ALA A 27 -20.50 11.48 12.45
N ASN A 28 -21.05 12.26 11.52
CA ASN A 28 -20.25 13.00 10.55
C ASN A 28 -19.40 14.09 11.24
N LYS A 29 -19.95 14.73 12.27
CA LYS A 29 -19.24 15.70 13.11
C LYS A 29 -18.08 15.04 13.87
N GLN A 30 -18.31 13.85 14.44
CA GLN A 30 -17.26 13.09 15.12
C GLN A 30 -16.12 12.70 14.16
N VAL A 31 -16.45 12.19 12.96
CA VAL A 31 -15.45 11.84 11.93
C VAL A 31 -14.62 13.05 11.53
N LYS A 32 -15.24 14.22 11.31
CA LYS A 32 -14.49 15.45 10.99
C LYS A 32 -13.55 15.87 12.12
N ARG A 33 -13.98 15.73 13.37
CA ARG A 33 -13.15 16.01 14.55
C ARG A 33 -11.99 15.03 14.65
N SER A 34 -12.21 13.72 14.43
CA SER A 34 -11.13 12.73 14.48
C SER A 34 -10.10 12.95 13.38
N ILE A 35 -10.54 13.22 12.14
CA ILE A 35 -9.63 13.57 11.03
C ILE A 35 -8.79 14.81 11.37
N GLY A 36 -9.41 15.82 11.99
CA GLY A 36 -8.69 17.01 12.46
C GLY A 36 -7.65 16.68 13.53
N ALA A 37 -8.02 15.85 14.51
CA ALA A 37 -7.12 15.41 15.58
C ALA A 37 -5.95 14.58 15.06
N ASP A 38 -6.21 13.62 14.16
CA ASP A 38 -5.19 12.78 13.55
C ASP A 38 -4.20 13.62 12.73
N LYS A 39 -4.70 14.63 11.99
CA LYS A 39 -3.84 15.57 11.26
C LYS A 39 -2.94 16.36 12.21
N GLN A 40 -3.47 16.86 13.32
CA GLN A 40 -2.68 17.59 14.32
C GLN A 40 -1.63 16.69 14.97
N LYS A 41 -2.00 15.45 15.31
CA LYS A 41 -1.08 14.46 15.86
C LYS A 41 0.08 14.18 14.90
N TYR A 42 -0.23 13.92 13.63
CA TYR A 42 0.78 13.68 12.60
C TYR A 42 1.74 14.87 12.41
N VAL A 43 1.21 16.10 12.40
CA VAL A 43 2.04 17.32 12.31
C VAL A 43 2.94 17.46 13.55
N GLY A 44 2.43 17.18 14.75
CA GLY A 44 3.22 17.20 15.98
C GLY A 44 4.33 16.14 16.02
N GLU A 45 4.06 14.93 15.53
CA GLU A 45 5.08 13.87 15.37
C GLU A 45 6.21 14.28 14.40
N LEU A 46 5.86 14.95 13.30
CA LEU A 46 6.85 15.50 12.38
C LEU A 46 7.70 16.58 13.05
N GLU A 47 7.08 17.48 13.83
CA GLU A 47 7.80 18.54 14.53
C GLU A 47 8.76 18.00 15.60
N THR A 48 8.32 17.01 16.38
CA THR A 48 9.18 16.34 17.38
C THR A 48 10.35 15.60 16.72
N THR A 49 10.10 14.96 15.58
CA THR A 49 11.14 14.30 14.77
C THR A 49 12.16 15.30 14.22
N ALA A 50 11.69 16.44 13.69
CA ALA A 50 12.57 17.51 13.20
C ALA A 50 13.45 18.09 14.31
N LYS A 51 12.87 18.36 15.49
CA LYS A 51 13.60 18.84 16.67
C LYS A 51 14.69 17.86 17.12
N LYS A 52 14.41 16.56 17.10
CA LYS A 52 15.39 15.53 17.41
C LYS A 52 16.52 15.50 16.39
N ALA A 53 16.20 15.48 15.09
CA ALA A 53 17.20 15.48 14.03
C ALA A 53 18.12 16.72 14.08
N ALA A 54 17.59 17.90 14.44
CA ALA A 54 18.37 19.11 14.63
C ALA A 54 19.36 19.00 15.80
N ARG A 55 18.94 18.41 16.93
CA ARG A 55 19.80 18.18 18.10
C ARG A 55 20.90 17.17 17.81
N ASP A 56 20.57 16.12 17.06
CA ASP A 56 21.50 15.03 16.72
C ASP A 56 22.44 15.40 15.55
N GLY A 57 22.31 16.61 14.97
CA GLY A 57 23.09 17.05 13.81
C GLY A 57 22.76 16.31 12.51
N ASN A 58 21.67 15.54 12.46
CA ASN A 58 21.25 14.79 11.28
C ASN A 58 20.53 15.69 10.26
N MET A 59 21.33 16.45 9.51
CA MET A 59 20.84 17.44 8.53
C MET A 59 19.98 16.84 7.42
N LYS A 60 20.27 15.59 7.01
CA LYS A 60 19.49 14.89 5.98
C LYS A 60 18.06 14.65 6.44
N GLN A 61 17.87 14.09 7.64
CA GLN A 61 16.56 13.81 8.20
C GLN A 61 15.76 15.09 8.50
N LEU A 62 16.44 16.16 8.92
CA LEU A 62 15.83 17.48 9.10
C LEU A 62 15.25 18.00 7.78
N ASN A 63 16.06 17.97 6.69
CA ASN A 63 15.63 18.43 5.37
C ASN A 63 14.43 17.63 4.83
N ASP A 64 14.48 16.29 4.96
CA ASP A 64 13.38 15.41 4.51
C ASP A 64 12.08 15.64 5.31
N THR A 65 12.20 15.88 6.62
CA THR A 65 11.04 16.17 7.49
C THR A 65 10.45 17.56 7.18
N ALA A 66 11.29 18.56 6.92
CA ALA A 66 10.86 19.90 6.50
C ALA A 66 10.16 19.89 5.14
N LYS A 67 10.65 19.06 4.19
CA LYS A 67 9.97 18.83 2.90
C LYS A 67 8.57 18.24 3.12
N LYS A 68 8.44 17.23 3.97
CA LYS A 68 7.14 16.61 4.34
C LYS A 68 6.19 17.61 5.02
N GLN A 69 6.68 18.48 5.90
CA GLN A 69 5.88 19.53 6.55
C GLN A 69 5.40 20.59 5.56
N SER A 70 6.22 20.95 4.56
CA SER A 70 5.87 21.99 3.58
C SER A 70 4.72 21.61 2.64
N GLY A 71 4.25 20.35 2.67
CA GLY A 71 3.18 19.87 1.80
C GLY A 71 3.52 19.92 0.30
N LYS A 72 4.77 20.25 -0.05
CA LYS A 72 5.27 20.21 -1.42
C LYS A 72 5.40 18.74 -1.80
N TYR A 73 4.34 18.19 -2.39
CA TYR A 73 4.38 16.93 -3.11
C TYR A 73 5.44 17.08 -4.22
N SER A 74 6.68 16.70 -3.93
CA SER A 74 7.61 16.38 -5.01
C SER A 74 7.04 15.15 -5.70
N LYS A 75 6.95 15.18 -7.03
CA LYS A 75 6.40 14.06 -7.81
C LYS A 75 7.09 12.76 -7.38
N PRO A 76 6.37 11.63 -7.22
CA PRO A 76 7.03 10.36 -6.99
C PRO A 76 8.01 10.11 -8.15
N GLU A 77 9.24 9.74 -7.80
CA GLU A 77 10.35 9.49 -8.74
C GLU A 77 10.04 8.36 -9.74
N LYS A 78 9.01 7.55 -9.46
CA LYS A 78 8.51 6.48 -10.32
C LYS A 78 7.03 6.68 -10.65
N PRO A 79 6.68 6.88 -11.93
CA PRO A 79 5.29 6.86 -12.39
C PRO A 79 4.68 5.48 -12.15
N VAL A 80 3.42 5.44 -11.69
CA VAL A 80 2.62 4.20 -11.71
C VAL A 80 2.29 3.90 -13.17
N LYS A 81 2.41 2.63 -13.57
CA LYS A 81 2.12 2.21 -14.95
C LYS A 81 0.68 1.69 -15.04
N ASP A 82 0.03 1.95 -16.18
CA ASP A 82 -1.23 1.28 -16.53
C ASP A 82 -0.97 -0.19 -16.89
N LYS A 83 -2.06 -0.94 -17.11
CA LYS A 83 -2.06 -2.35 -17.53
C LYS A 83 -1.37 -2.58 -18.88
N GLU A 84 -1.20 -1.53 -19.69
CA GLU A 84 -0.42 -1.53 -20.93
C GLU A 84 1.05 -1.11 -20.74
N GLY A 85 1.48 -0.88 -19.49
CA GLY A 85 2.86 -0.53 -19.13
C GLY A 85 3.23 0.94 -19.35
N ARG A 86 2.28 1.81 -19.71
CA ARG A 86 2.49 3.24 -19.95
C ARG A 86 2.48 4.03 -18.63
N PRO A 87 3.37 5.01 -18.46
CA PRO A 87 3.44 5.80 -17.23
C PRO A 87 2.23 6.74 -17.10
N ILE A 88 1.46 6.57 -16.01
CA ILE A 88 0.38 7.46 -15.60
C ILE A 88 1.02 8.62 -14.81
N THR A 89 1.02 9.81 -15.41
CA THR A 89 1.66 11.01 -14.85
C THR A 89 0.67 11.93 -14.12
N GLU A 90 -0.63 11.69 -14.27
CA GLU A 90 -1.70 12.51 -13.72
C GLU A 90 -2.36 11.86 -12.49
N ILE A 91 -2.49 12.62 -11.40
CA ILE A 91 -2.98 12.13 -10.10
C ILE A 91 -4.42 11.59 -10.19
N GLN A 92 -5.26 12.17 -11.06
CA GLN A 92 -6.63 11.68 -11.26
C GLN A 92 -6.63 10.30 -11.92
N GLN A 93 -5.90 10.14 -13.02
CA GLN A 93 -5.75 8.87 -13.71
C GLN A 93 -5.14 7.78 -12.82
N GLN A 94 -4.20 8.14 -11.93
CA GLN A 94 -3.66 7.19 -10.97
C GLN A 94 -4.74 6.72 -9.98
N ARG A 95 -5.61 7.63 -9.51
CA ARG A 95 -6.74 7.26 -8.63
C ARG A 95 -7.76 6.40 -9.36
N ASP A 96 -8.07 6.71 -10.61
CA ASP A 96 -8.99 5.91 -11.43
C ASP A 96 -8.44 4.51 -11.66
N GLY A 97 -7.14 4.38 -11.94
CA GLY A 97 -6.45 3.09 -12.02
C GLY A 97 -6.49 2.30 -10.69
N TRP A 98 -6.35 2.98 -9.55
CA TRP A 98 -6.53 2.33 -8.24
C TRP A 98 -7.99 1.89 -8.01
N VAL A 99 -8.97 2.69 -8.42
CA VAL A 99 -10.40 2.33 -8.29
C VAL A 99 -10.69 1.08 -9.13
N GLU A 100 -10.27 1.04 -10.39
CA GLU A 100 -10.44 -0.13 -11.26
C GLU A 100 -9.79 -1.39 -10.68
N TYR A 101 -8.52 -1.28 -10.24
CA TYR A 101 -7.77 -2.41 -9.67
C TYR A 101 -8.44 -2.96 -8.40
N PHE A 102 -8.87 -2.08 -7.50
CA PHE A 102 -9.55 -2.52 -6.27
C PHE A 102 -10.97 -3.03 -6.54
N GLU A 103 -11.67 -2.49 -7.55
CA GLU A 103 -12.97 -3.03 -7.96
C GLU A 103 -12.85 -4.44 -8.54
N GLU A 104 -11.82 -4.70 -9.34
CA GLU A 104 -11.56 -6.03 -9.89
C GLU A 104 -11.25 -7.05 -8.78
N ILE A 105 -10.38 -6.70 -7.83
CA ILE A 105 -9.97 -7.61 -6.76
C ILE A 105 -11.10 -7.84 -5.75
N LEU A 106 -11.79 -6.77 -5.32
CA LEU A 106 -12.75 -6.86 -4.22
C LEU A 106 -14.12 -7.36 -4.66
N ASN A 107 -14.44 -7.32 -5.97
CA ASN A 107 -15.71 -7.81 -6.52
C ASN A 107 -15.57 -9.07 -7.38
N ARG A 108 -14.39 -9.71 -7.42
CA ARG A 108 -14.19 -10.96 -8.16
C ARG A 108 -15.15 -12.04 -7.63
N PRO A 109 -16.06 -12.58 -8.47
CA PRO A 109 -16.92 -13.68 -8.05
C PRO A 109 -16.08 -14.93 -7.77
N ALA A 110 -16.58 -15.83 -6.92
CA ALA A 110 -15.93 -17.10 -6.67
C ALA A 110 -15.70 -17.83 -8.01
N PRO A 111 -14.48 -18.34 -8.27
CA PRO A 111 -14.21 -19.07 -9.50
C PRO A 111 -15.18 -20.25 -9.63
N VAL A 112 -15.83 -20.37 -10.79
CA VAL A 112 -16.91 -21.34 -11.03
C VAL A 112 -16.38 -22.78 -11.10
N SER A 113 -15.10 -22.93 -11.39
CA SER A 113 -14.37 -24.19 -11.33
C SER A 113 -13.32 -24.14 -10.22
N PRO A 114 -13.07 -25.26 -9.51
CA PRO A 114 -11.89 -25.38 -8.68
C PRO A 114 -10.64 -25.09 -9.55
N PRO A 115 -9.58 -24.48 -8.98
CA PRO A 115 -8.34 -24.28 -9.71
C PRO A 115 -7.84 -25.63 -10.21
N ASP A 116 -7.57 -25.74 -11.51
CA ASP A 116 -6.88 -26.88 -12.09
C ASP A 116 -5.41 -26.76 -11.68
N ILE A 117 -5.11 -27.22 -10.47
CA ILE A 117 -3.75 -27.29 -9.95
C ILE A 117 -3.14 -28.52 -10.61
N GLU A 118 -2.40 -28.32 -11.69
CA GLU A 118 -1.55 -29.35 -12.25
C GLU A 118 -0.64 -29.85 -11.12
N ALA A 119 -0.74 -31.14 -10.80
CA ALA A 119 0.08 -31.75 -9.77
C ALA A 119 1.55 -31.44 -10.07
N ALA A 120 2.30 -31.03 -9.05
CA ALA A 120 3.70 -30.62 -9.18
C ALA A 120 4.45 -31.64 -10.06
N GLN A 121 4.90 -31.19 -11.22
CA GLN A 121 5.66 -32.02 -12.14
C GLN A 121 7.02 -32.31 -11.51
N THR A 122 7.19 -33.57 -11.09
CA THR A 122 8.45 -34.24 -10.78
C THR A 122 9.17 -33.76 -9.51
N ASP A 123 9.31 -34.65 -8.54
CA ASP A 123 10.35 -34.56 -7.52
C ASP A 123 11.69 -34.42 -8.25
N LEU A 124 12.27 -33.22 -8.23
CA LEU A 124 13.66 -33.04 -8.64
C LEU A 124 14.47 -34.01 -7.78
N HIS A 125 15.11 -34.99 -8.41
CA HIS A 125 16.03 -35.90 -7.73
C HIS A 125 17.26 -35.11 -7.30
N ILE A 126 17.12 -34.39 -6.20
CA ILE A 126 18.21 -33.79 -5.46
C ILE A 126 18.95 -34.97 -4.87
N ASP A 127 20.15 -35.25 -5.39
CA ASP A 127 21.03 -36.22 -4.73
C ASP A 127 21.36 -35.69 -3.33
N GLY A 128 20.89 -36.40 -2.31
CA GLY A 128 21.11 -36.07 -0.90
C GLY A 128 22.52 -36.43 -0.41
N ASN A 129 23.37 -36.99 -1.28
CA ASN A 129 24.74 -37.29 -0.94
C ASN A 129 25.58 -36.00 -0.81
N PRO A 130 26.54 -35.97 0.12
CA PRO A 130 27.45 -34.84 0.23
C PRO A 130 28.26 -34.69 -1.07
N PRO A 131 28.49 -33.45 -1.54
CA PRO A 131 29.21 -33.20 -2.78
C PRO A 131 30.62 -33.79 -2.72
N THR A 132 31.03 -34.40 -3.83
CA THR A 132 32.35 -34.99 -3.96
C THR A 132 33.43 -33.90 -4.03
N THR A 133 34.65 -34.25 -3.62
CA THR A 133 35.78 -33.30 -3.63
C THR A 133 36.06 -32.72 -5.02
N GLU A 134 35.79 -33.50 -6.07
CA GLU A 134 36.03 -33.09 -7.45
C GLU A 134 34.96 -32.13 -7.97
N GLU A 135 33.69 -32.30 -7.55
CA GLU A 135 32.61 -31.33 -7.81
C GLU A 135 32.90 -29.97 -7.14
N ILE A 136 33.36 -29.99 -5.89
CA ILE A 136 33.74 -28.76 -5.16
C ILE A 136 34.90 -28.06 -5.87
N ARG A 137 35.92 -28.81 -6.33
CA ARG A 137 37.05 -28.24 -7.09
C ARG A 137 36.61 -27.64 -8.42
N MET A 138 35.72 -28.30 -9.15
CA MET A 138 35.22 -27.80 -10.43
C MET A 138 34.40 -26.52 -10.26
N ALA A 139 33.53 -26.46 -9.26
CA ALA A 139 32.74 -25.25 -8.96
C ALA A 139 33.64 -24.05 -8.60
N ILE A 140 34.68 -24.26 -7.77
CA ILE A 140 35.65 -23.21 -7.43
C ILE A 140 36.40 -22.71 -8.67
N ARG A 141 36.71 -23.60 -9.64
CA ARG A 141 37.36 -23.21 -10.90
C ARG A 141 36.43 -22.37 -11.78
N GLN A 142 35.16 -22.73 -11.90
CA GLN A 142 34.19 -21.97 -12.69
C GLN A 142 33.98 -20.54 -12.16
N ILE A 143 33.87 -20.39 -10.83
CA ILE A 143 33.75 -19.06 -10.19
C ILE A 143 35.00 -18.20 -10.44
N LYS A 144 36.17 -18.81 -10.58
CA LYS A 144 37.43 -18.11 -10.88
C LYS A 144 37.57 -17.73 -12.36
N SER A 145 37.01 -18.51 -13.29
CA SER A 145 37.05 -18.19 -14.72
C SER A 145 36.09 -17.07 -15.14
N GLU A 146 35.05 -16.79 -14.36
CA GLU A 146 34.11 -15.68 -14.63
C GLU A 146 34.56 -14.32 -14.09
N LYS A 147 35.72 -14.24 -13.43
CA LYS A 147 36.23 -12.99 -12.82
C LYS A 147 37.24 -12.22 -13.68
N ALA A 148 37.31 -12.51 -14.98
CA ALA A 148 38.15 -11.78 -15.92
C ALA A 148 37.39 -11.54 -17.24
N ALA A 149 36.57 -10.49 -17.25
CA ALA A 149 36.18 -9.71 -18.42
C ALA A 149 35.91 -8.26 -17.96
#